data_AF-A0A535RLI4-F1
#
_entry.id   AF-A0A535RLI4-F1
#
_cell.length_a   1.000
_cell.length_b   1.000
_cell.length_c   1.000
_cell.angle_alpha   90.00
_cell.angle_beta   90.00
_cell.angle_gamma   90.00
#
_symmetry.space_group_name_H-M   'P 1'
#
loop_
_entity.id
_entity.type
_entity.pdbx_description
1 polymer ?
#
loop_
_entity_poly.entity_id
_entity_poly.type
_entity_poly.pdbx_seq_one_letter_code
_entity_poly.pdbx_strand_id
1 'polypeptide(L)'
;MGSSTQTPMNAGQPTSVNKQKYNATIGQWLAFMAKNYGDIALQKEGAVTGFVVHNPPANLDALTALVENQIKQVSEPVLWFEAQFSTKSTNISQQDAALLATNAMSPDAFMAAVQQTF
;
A
#
# COMPACT_ATOMS: atom_id res chain seq x y z
N MET A 1 -16.48 -5.15 7.29
CA MET A 1 -16.13 -3.83 6.74
C MET A 1 -15.46 -3.04 7.84
N GLY A 2 -14.41 -2.27 7.53
CA GLY A 2 -13.79 -1.37 8.51
C GLY A 2 -14.65 -0.13 8.80
N SER A 3 -14.24 0.67 9.77
CA SER A 3 -14.79 2.01 10.05
C SER A 3 -13.85 3.11 9.54
N SER A 4 -14.36 4.33 9.42
CA SER A 4 -13.55 5.51 9.04
C SER A 4 -12.46 5.88 10.05
N THR A 5 -12.48 5.28 11.25
CA THR A 5 -11.50 5.52 12.31
C THR A 5 -10.34 4.52 12.28
N GLN A 6 -10.44 3.45 11.48
CA GLN A 6 -9.37 2.47 11.34
C GLN A 6 -8.37 2.93 10.28
N THR A 7 -7.10 2.54 10.44
CA THR A 7 -6.04 2.93 9.50
C THR A 7 -6.01 1.94 8.33
N PRO A 8 -6.26 2.40 7.09
CA PRO A 8 -6.16 1.55 5.92
C PRO A 8 -4.69 1.24 5.61
N MET A 9 -4.35 -0.04 5.53
CA MET A 9 -3.01 -0.52 5.22
C MET A 9 -3.07 -1.49 4.04
N ASN A 10 -2.16 -1.30 3.09
CA ASN A 10 -1.98 -2.17 1.94
C ASN A 10 -0.55 -2.73 1.95
N ALA A 11 -0.40 -4.01 1.59
CA ALA A 11 0.90 -4.67 1.45
C ALA A 11 1.70 -4.19 0.22
N GLY A 12 1.09 -3.35 -0.63
CA GLY A 12 1.70 -2.85 -1.86
C GLY A 12 1.58 -3.84 -3.02
N GLN A 13 2.40 -3.67 -4.05
CA GLN A 13 2.37 -4.52 -5.23
C GLN A 13 3.33 -5.71 -5.08
N PRO A 14 2.89 -6.95 -5.33
CA PRO A 14 3.77 -8.11 -5.26
C PRO A 14 4.76 -8.10 -6.42
N THR A 15 6.03 -8.42 -6.13
CA THR A 15 7.00 -8.74 -7.18
C THR A 15 6.90 -10.21 -7.54
N SER A 16 6.67 -10.50 -8.83
CA SER A 16 6.55 -11.86 -9.34
C SER A 16 7.67 -12.20 -10.32
N VAL A 17 8.16 -13.44 -10.28
CA VAL A 17 9.22 -13.93 -11.17
C VAL A 17 8.67 -15.05 -12.05
N ASN A 18 8.95 -14.99 -13.35
CA ASN A 18 8.60 -16.07 -14.26
C ASN A 18 9.32 -17.37 -13.87
N LYS A 19 8.56 -18.44 -13.65
CA LYS A 19 9.07 -19.75 -13.23
C LYS A 19 10.19 -20.31 -14.12
N GLN A 20 10.09 -20.12 -15.44
CA GLN A 20 11.08 -20.62 -16.42
C GLN A 20 12.37 -19.80 -16.40
N LYS A 21 12.32 -18.57 -15.89
CA LYS A 21 13.48 -17.68 -15.77
C LYS A 21 14.13 -17.76 -14.39
N TYR A 22 13.44 -18.30 -13.38
CA TYR A 22 13.98 -18.48 -12.04
C TYR A 22 15.22 -19.38 -12.06
N ASN A 23 16.30 -18.88 -11.47
CA ASN A 23 17.55 -19.59 -11.30
C ASN A 23 18.19 -19.21 -9.95
N ALA A 24 19.34 -19.80 -9.64
CA ALA A 24 20.02 -19.57 -8.36
C ALA A 24 20.34 -18.09 -8.11
N THR A 25 20.77 -17.36 -9.15
CA THR A 25 21.06 -15.93 -9.06
C THR A 25 19.82 -15.11 -8.71
N ILE A 26 18.68 -15.37 -9.37
CA ILE A 26 17.41 -14.69 -9.06
C ILE A 26 16.93 -15.06 -7.65
N GLY A 27 17.07 -16.31 -7.24
CA GLY A 27 16.73 -16.76 -5.89
C GLY A 27 17.55 -16.05 -4.80
N GLN A 28 18.86 -15.92 -5.01
CA GLN A 28 19.74 -15.17 -4.12
C GLN A 28 19.36 -13.68 -4.06
N TRP A 29 19.05 -13.07 -5.20
CA TRP A 29 18.58 -11.69 -5.25
C TRP A 29 17.26 -11.51 -4.50
N LEU A 30 16.27 -12.38 -4.70
CA LEU A 30 15.00 -12.33 -3.97
C LEU A 30 15.19 -12.48 -2.45
N ALA A 31 16.06 -13.41 -2.03
CA ALA A 31 16.38 -13.59 -0.61
C ALA A 31 17.06 -12.34 -0.03
N PHE A 32 17.95 -11.70 -0.80
CA PHE A 32 18.56 -10.44 -0.41
C PHE A 32 17.51 -9.33 -0.27
N MET A 33 16.62 -9.17 -1.26
CA MET A 33 15.56 -8.17 -1.19
C MET A 33 14.63 -8.41 0.01
N ALA A 34 14.18 -9.64 0.22
CA ALA A 34 13.29 -9.97 1.33
C ALA A 34 13.90 -9.67 2.71
N LYS A 35 15.22 -9.78 2.85
CA LYS A 35 15.92 -9.53 4.10
C LYS A 35 16.31 -8.05 4.30
N ASN A 36 16.64 -7.33 3.23
CA ASN A 36 17.31 -6.03 3.34
C ASN A 36 16.48 -4.85 2.81
N TYR A 37 15.38 -5.09 2.10
CA TYR A 37 14.65 -4.02 1.43
C TYR A 37 14.06 -3.00 2.41
N GLY A 38 13.48 -3.44 3.54
CA GLY A 38 12.93 -2.54 4.55
C GLY A 38 13.99 -1.57 5.09
N ASP A 39 15.16 -2.11 5.50
CA ASP A 39 16.29 -1.30 5.98
C ASP A 39 16.77 -0.32 4.90
N ILE A 40 16.99 -0.79 3.67
CA ILE A 40 17.52 0.03 2.58
C ILE A 40 16.54 1.14 2.20
N ALA A 41 15.25 0.83 2.06
CA ALA A 41 14.22 1.79 1.68
C ALA A 41 14.08 2.88 2.74
N LEU A 42 14.03 2.50 4.02
CA LEU A 42 13.93 3.48 5.10
C LEU A 42 15.20 4.32 5.20
N GLN A 43 16.38 3.71 5.16
CA GLN A 43 17.64 4.41 5.35
C GLN A 43 17.97 5.37 4.19
N LYS A 44 17.74 4.95 2.94
CA LYS A 44 18.16 5.72 1.76
C LYS A 44 17.08 6.67 1.24
N GLU A 45 15.82 6.30 1.41
CA GLU A 45 14.69 6.98 0.76
C GLU A 45 13.68 7.54 1.77
N GLY A 46 13.83 7.24 3.07
CA GLY A 46 12.80 7.55 4.08
C GLY A 46 11.49 6.79 3.84
N ALA A 47 11.50 5.77 2.98
CA ALA A 47 10.31 5.08 2.55
C ALA A 47 9.90 4.01 3.56
N VAL A 48 8.71 4.16 4.16
CA VAL A 48 8.10 3.12 4.99
C VAL A 48 7.46 2.07 4.09
N THR A 49 7.89 0.81 4.23
CA THR A 49 7.42 -0.31 3.39
C THR A 49 6.76 -1.40 4.24
N GLY A 50 6.17 -2.41 3.59
CA GLY A 50 5.64 -3.59 4.28
C GLY A 50 6.72 -4.59 4.76
N PHE A 51 8.01 -4.30 4.57
CA PHE A 51 9.10 -5.18 5.00
C PHE A 51 9.58 -4.80 6.40
N VAL A 52 9.99 -5.82 7.17
CA VAL A 52 10.57 -5.61 8.50
C VAL A 52 11.86 -4.81 8.37
N VAL A 53 12.00 -3.80 9.24
CA VAL A 53 13.23 -3.03 9.44
C VAL A 53 13.98 -3.65 10.62
N HIS A 54 15.18 -4.13 10.36
CA HIS A 54 16.08 -4.72 11.35
C HIS A 54 17.08 -3.70 11.91
N ASN A 55 17.48 -2.71 11.10
CA ASN A 55 18.49 -1.72 11.44
C ASN A 55 17.93 -0.30 11.21
N PRO A 56 16.99 0.16 12.04
CA PRO A 56 16.42 1.49 11.86
C PRO A 56 17.50 2.57 12.04
N PRO A 57 17.53 3.61 11.19
CA PRO A 57 18.49 4.69 11.32
C PRO A 57 18.24 5.47 12.63
N ALA A 58 19.32 5.94 13.27
CA ALA A 58 19.25 6.64 14.55
C ALA A 58 18.44 7.95 14.47
N ASN A 59 18.44 8.60 13.32
CA ASN A 59 17.71 9.83 13.06
C ASN A 59 16.84 9.63 11.82
N LEU A 60 15.53 9.54 12.04
CA LEU A 60 14.52 9.67 10.98
C LEU A 60 14.12 11.15 10.88
N ASP A 61 13.74 11.57 9.68
CA ASP A 61 13.06 12.86 9.54
C ASP A 61 11.72 12.82 10.30
N ALA A 62 11.24 14.01 10.69
CA ALA A 62 10.07 14.13 11.56
C ALA A 62 8.80 13.54 10.94
N LEU A 63 8.64 13.60 9.60
CA LEU A 63 7.48 13.07 8.91
C LEU A 63 7.51 11.54 8.91
N THR A 64 8.65 10.94 8.59
CA THR A 64 8.84 9.49 8.61
C THR A 64 8.65 8.92 10.02
N ALA A 65 9.20 9.58 11.04
CA ALA A 65 9.01 9.19 12.43
C ALA A 65 7.52 9.26 12.85
N LEU A 66 6.78 10.28 12.41
CA LEU A 66 5.34 10.39 12.66
C LEU A 66 4.57 9.22 12.04
N VAL A 67 4.87 8.88 10.78
CA VAL A 67 4.22 7.77 10.07
C VAL A 67 4.52 6.43 10.75
N GLU A 68 5.78 6.15 11.10
CA GLU A 68 6.14 4.92 11.82
C GLU A 68 5.43 4.81 13.17
N ASN A 69 5.33 5.92 13.91
CA ASN A 69 4.64 5.93 15.20
C ASN A 69 3.14 5.68 15.05
N GLN A 70 2.50 6.24 14.03
CA GLN A 70 1.11 5.94 13.72
C GLN A 70 0.93 4.45 13.42
N ILE A 71 1.77 3.87 12.56
CA ILE A 71 1.69 2.44 12.19
C ILE A 71 1.86 1.55 13.42
N LYS A 72 2.80 1.86 14.32
CA LYS A 72 3.03 1.11 15.58
C LYS A 72 1.81 1.12 16.52
N GLN A 73 0.95 2.12 16.43
CA GLN A 73 -0.25 2.24 17.26
C GLN A 73 -1.47 1.52 16.68
N VAL A 74 -1.41 1.06 15.43
CA VAL A 74 -2.54 0.40 14.78
C VAL A 74 -2.63 -1.06 15.21
N SER A 75 -3.70 -1.40 15.94
CA SER A 75 -4.02 -2.76 16.36
C SER A 75 -4.92 -3.51 15.38
N GLU A 76 -5.71 -2.78 14.59
CA GLU A 76 -6.69 -3.31 13.65
C GLU A 76 -6.49 -2.69 12.26
N PRO A 77 -5.52 -3.19 11.48
CA PRO A 77 -5.34 -2.74 10.11
C PRO A 77 -6.50 -3.22 9.25
N VAL A 78 -7.02 -2.33 8.41
CA VAL A 78 -8.03 -2.67 7.40
C VAL A 78 -7.45 -2.53 6.01
N LEU A 79 -7.96 -3.29 5.04
CA LEU A 79 -7.59 -3.07 3.65
C LEU A 79 -8.03 -1.67 3.19
N TRP A 80 -7.34 -1.16 2.18
CA TRP A 80 -7.82 -0.01 1.43
C TRP A 80 -9.20 -0.31 0.85
N PHE A 81 -10.02 0.73 0.75
CA PHE A 81 -11.38 0.62 0.23
C PHE A 81 -11.41 -0.05 -1.15
N GLU A 82 -10.42 0.25 -2.01
CA GLU A 82 -10.33 -0.32 -3.36
C GLU A 82 -9.68 -1.71 -3.43
N ALA A 83 -9.21 -2.28 -2.31
CA ALA A 83 -8.39 -3.50 -2.36
C ALA A 83 -9.11 -4.72 -2.95
N GLN A 84 -10.44 -4.73 -2.95
CA GLN A 84 -11.28 -5.79 -3.50
C GLN A 84 -11.87 -5.44 -4.88
N PHE A 85 -11.45 -4.32 -5.47
CA PHE A 85 -12.01 -3.86 -6.73
C PHE A 85 -11.44 -4.65 -7.91
N SER A 86 -12.29 -4.93 -8.90
CA SER A 86 -11.82 -5.34 -10.21
C SER A 86 -10.98 -4.22 -10.84
N THR A 87 -10.13 -4.52 -11.82
CA THR A 87 -9.38 -3.49 -12.56
C THR A 87 -10.30 -2.38 -13.11
N LYS A 88 -11.52 -2.76 -13.54
CA LYS A 88 -12.51 -1.82 -14.04
C LYS A 88 -13.07 -0.94 -12.92
N SER A 89 -13.46 -1.52 -11.78
CA SER A 89 -13.89 -0.77 -10.59
C SER A 89 -12.81 0.18 -10.10
N THR A 90 -11.54 -0.24 -10.09
CA THR A 90 -10.40 0.60 -9.71
C THR A 90 -10.25 1.81 -10.62
N ASN A 91 -10.35 1.61 -11.94
CA ASN A 91 -10.24 2.71 -12.90
C ASN A 91 -11.36 3.74 -12.72
N ILE A 92 -12.60 3.29 -12.54
CA ILE A 92 -13.74 4.19 -12.29
C ILE A 92 -13.53 4.95 -10.98
N SER A 93 -13.19 4.24 -9.89
CA SER A 93 -12.92 4.83 -8.58
C SER A 93 -11.88 5.96 -8.67
N GLN A 94 -10.78 5.72 -9.39
CA GLN A 94 -9.70 6.71 -9.52
C GLN A 94 -10.08 7.90 -10.42
N GLN A 95 -10.84 7.67 -11.49
CA GLN A 95 -11.28 8.75 -12.41
C GLN A 95 -12.32 9.65 -11.75
N ASP A 96 -13.26 9.07 -11.01
CA ASP A 96 -14.40 9.80 -10.46
C ASP A 96 -14.13 10.36 -9.05
N ALA A 97 -13.06 9.95 -8.36
CA ALA A 97 -12.74 10.42 -7.01
C ALA A 97 -12.67 11.96 -6.89
N ALA A 98 -12.11 12.65 -7.90
CA ALA A 98 -12.03 14.11 -7.90
C ALA A 98 -13.41 14.80 -8.00
N LEU A 99 -14.40 14.11 -8.58
CA LEU A 99 -15.77 14.62 -8.71
C LEU A 99 -16.49 14.66 -7.36
N LEU A 100 -16.10 13.79 -6.42
CA LEU A 100 -16.59 13.84 -5.03
C LEU A 100 -16.12 15.12 -4.32
N ALA A 101 -14.85 15.49 -4.50
CA ALA A 101 -14.26 16.67 -3.84
C ALA A 101 -14.87 17.99 -4.35
N THR A 102 -15.32 18.01 -5.60
CA THR A 102 -15.95 19.19 -6.23
C THR A 102 -17.47 19.20 -6.11
N ASN A 103 -18.08 18.19 -5.49
CA ASN A 103 -19.52 17.94 -5.48
C ASN A 103 -20.16 17.80 -6.89
N ALA A 104 -19.35 17.51 -7.91
CA ALA A 104 -19.84 17.25 -9.26
C ALA A 104 -20.51 15.86 -9.39
N MET A 105 -20.26 14.97 -8.42
CA MET A 105 -20.89 13.66 -8.29
C MET A 105 -21.26 13.41 -6.82
N SER A 106 -22.42 12.81 -6.57
CA SER A 106 -22.80 12.41 -5.21
C SER A 106 -22.07 11.13 -4.79
N PRO A 107 -21.84 10.90 -3.47
CA PRO A 107 -21.30 9.64 -2.98
C PRO A 107 -22.08 8.40 -3.45
N ASP A 108 -23.42 8.49 -3.48
CA ASP A 108 -24.27 7.39 -3.95
C ASP A 108 -24.07 7.09 -5.45
N ALA A 109 -23.95 8.12 -6.28
CA ALA A 109 -23.70 7.96 -7.71
C ALA A 109 -22.31 7.36 -7.98
N PHE A 110 -21.30 7.80 -7.22
CA PHE A 110 -19.95 7.23 -7.27
C PHE A 110 -19.96 5.74 -6.91
N MET A 111 -20.58 5.38 -5.78
CA MET A 111 -20.65 3.99 -5.35
C MET A 111 -21.42 3.12 -6.33
N ALA A 112 -22.52 3.63 -6.90
CA ALA A 112 -23.26 2.92 -7.93
C ALA A 112 -22.39 2.64 -9.17
N ALA A 113 -21.59 3.62 -9.63
CA ALA A 113 -20.70 3.45 -10.77
C ALA A 113 -19.61 2.40 -10.49
N VAL A 114 -18.98 2.44 -9.31
CA VAL A 114 -17.99 1.45 -8.88
C VAL A 114 -18.59 0.05 -8.76
N GLN A 115 -19.85 -0.04 -8.29
CA GLN A 115 -20.52 -1.31 -8.02
C GLN A 115 -21.06 -2.01 -9.27
N GLN A 116 -21.40 -1.25 -10.32
CA GLN A 116 -21.85 -1.81 -11.60
C GLN A 116 -20.77 -2.64 -12.32
N THR A 117 -19.54 -2.63 -11.81
CA THR A 117 -18.39 -3.33 -12.43
C THR A 117 -17.84 -4.47 -11.58
N PHE A 118 -18.55 -4.86 -10.52
CA PHE A 118 -18.36 -6.16 -9.86
C PHE A 118 -18.89 -7.30 -10.74
#